data_AF-A0A8J6TNV3-F1
#
_entry.id   AF-A0A8J6TNV3-F1
#
_cell.length_a   1.000
_cell.length_b   1.000
_cell.length_c   1.000
_cell.angle_alpha   90.00
_cell.angle_beta   90.00
_cell.angle_gamma   90.00
#
_symmetry.space_group_name_H-M   'P 1'
#
loop_
_entity.id
_entity.type
_entity.pdbx_description
1 polymer ?
#
loop_
_entity_poly.entity_id
_entity_poly.type
_entity_poly.pdbx_seq_one_letter_code
_entity_poly.pdbx_strand_id
1 'polypeptide(L)'
;MAVLTHDQQYPCVFELALLEWERYGDDTEAADSKTTGLGEPFTLWVKYRMGLKIGDKVLYESNGVTTLVFEDIRRLISELLALAGGNKDRMGFDPIEPDFGLSIRHLTESDATVMISSAAEIRAEVPTGAVNRSTELVGVFDVSVWIDYPNQVDRFYGGYGPGLYFFVEPTDIIRFAGELQSELDGLGSYFAGRK
;
A
#
# COMPACT_ATOMS: atom_id res chain seq x y z
N MET A 1 -7.53 -3.44 9.98
CA MET A 1 -7.35 -2.39 8.97
C MET A 1 -6.17 -1.55 9.41
N ALA A 2 -5.11 -1.57 8.61
CA ALA A 2 -3.87 -0.84 8.83
C ALA A 2 -3.99 0.53 8.18
N VAL A 3 -3.53 1.56 8.88
CA VAL A 3 -3.75 2.95 8.51
C VAL A 3 -2.42 3.71 8.45
N LEU A 4 -2.09 4.21 7.26
CA LEU A 4 -0.97 5.13 7.05
C LEU A 4 -1.50 6.56 7.00
N THR A 5 -1.23 7.33 8.05
CA THR A 5 -1.64 8.73 8.20
C THR A 5 -0.77 9.45 9.22
N HIS A 6 -0.81 10.79 9.21
CA HIS A 6 -0.16 11.65 10.19
C HIS A 6 -1.21 12.45 10.97
N ASP A 7 -1.26 12.24 12.29
CA ASP A 7 -2.42 12.62 13.12
C ASP A 7 -2.58 14.14 13.34
N GLN A 8 -1.57 14.96 13.00
CA GLN A 8 -1.49 16.37 13.39
C GLN A 8 -1.79 17.39 12.27
N GLN A 9 -1.83 17.00 10.99
CA GLN A 9 -2.10 17.88 9.86
C GLN A 9 -3.01 17.15 8.88
N TYR A 10 -4.21 17.69 8.58
CA TYR A 10 -5.27 17.11 7.72
C TYR A 10 -4.98 15.66 7.29
N PRO A 11 -5.54 14.64 7.98
CA PRO A 11 -5.10 13.27 7.80
C PRO A 11 -5.48 12.84 6.39
N CYS A 12 -4.49 12.82 5.50
CA CYS A 12 -4.53 12.00 4.32
C CYS A 12 -4.35 10.57 4.84
N VAL A 13 -5.26 9.69 4.46
CA VAL A 13 -5.34 8.34 5.00
C VAL A 13 -5.26 7.37 3.86
N PHE A 14 -4.28 6.48 3.92
CA PHE A 14 -4.28 5.25 3.15
C PHE A 14 -4.62 4.08 4.09
N GLU A 15 -5.67 3.35 3.74
CA GLU A 15 -6.14 2.18 4.50
C GLU A 15 -5.88 0.92 3.69
N LEU A 16 -5.35 -0.10 4.35
CA LEU A 16 -5.19 -1.44 3.80
C LEU A 16 -5.75 -2.47 4.79
N ALA A 17 -6.72 -3.26 4.37
CA ALA A 17 -7.35 -4.29 5.20
C ALA A 17 -7.12 -5.67 4.58
N LEU A 18 -6.52 -6.60 5.33
CA LEU A 18 -6.31 -7.98 4.94
C LEU A 18 -7.47 -8.83 5.46
N LEU A 19 -8.05 -9.68 4.61
CA LEU A 19 -9.33 -10.32 4.87
C LEU A 19 -9.22 -11.83 5.06
N GLU A 20 -8.68 -12.55 4.06
CA GLU A 20 -8.60 -14.02 4.08
C GLU A 20 -7.48 -14.54 3.17
N TRP A 21 -7.08 -15.79 3.38
CA TRP A 21 -6.14 -16.49 2.51
C TRP A 21 -6.85 -17.18 1.34
N GLU A 22 -6.18 -17.25 0.20
CA GLU A 22 -6.59 -18.06 -0.94
C GLU A 22 -5.40 -18.78 -1.56
N ARG A 23 -5.64 -20.00 -2.07
CA ARG A 23 -4.62 -20.84 -2.70
C ARG A 23 -4.88 -20.88 -4.19
N TYR A 24 -3.85 -20.59 -4.97
CA TYR A 24 -3.89 -20.74 -6.41
C TYR A 24 -2.84 -21.75 -6.84
N GLY A 25 -3.21 -22.66 -7.74
CA GLY A 25 -2.25 -23.59 -8.35
C GLY A 25 -1.33 -22.90 -9.34
N ASP A 26 -0.22 -23.57 -9.68
CA ASP A 26 0.82 -23.05 -10.58
C ASP A 26 0.42 -23.01 -12.07
N ASP A 27 -0.82 -23.35 -12.44
CA ASP A 27 -1.26 -23.35 -13.83
C ASP A 27 -1.35 -21.91 -14.36
N THR A 28 -0.40 -21.57 -15.24
CA THR A 28 -0.26 -20.30 -15.96
C THR A 28 -1.33 -20.05 -17.03
N GLU A 29 -2.38 -20.86 -17.09
CA GLU A 29 -3.50 -20.69 -18.01
C GLU A 29 -4.82 -20.61 -17.24
N ALA A 30 -5.41 -19.41 -17.29
CA ALA A 30 -6.66 -18.95 -16.68
C ALA A 30 -6.54 -18.42 -15.24
N ALA A 31 -6.62 -17.08 -15.15
CA ALA A 31 -6.89 -16.29 -13.95
C ALA A 31 -8.25 -16.58 -13.27
N ASP A 32 -8.87 -17.72 -13.57
CA ASP A 32 -10.14 -18.16 -13.01
C ASP A 32 -10.00 -19.55 -12.38
N SER A 33 -9.89 -19.55 -11.05
CA SER A 33 -10.55 -20.53 -10.18
C SER A 33 -10.06 -21.99 -10.18
N LYS A 34 -8.82 -22.25 -9.74
CA LYS A 34 -8.52 -23.53 -9.09
C LYS A 34 -7.89 -23.33 -7.72
N THR A 35 -8.74 -23.33 -6.71
CA THR A 35 -8.34 -23.57 -5.33
C THR A 35 -7.69 -24.95 -5.25
N THR A 36 -6.38 -25.00 -5.03
CA THR A 36 -5.62 -26.26 -4.98
C THR A 36 -5.84 -27.02 -3.67
N GLY A 37 -5.80 -28.35 -3.79
CA GLY A 37 -5.92 -29.26 -2.65
C GLY A 37 -4.70 -29.22 -1.73
N LEU A 38 -4.82 -29.79 -0.53
CA LEU A 38 -3.69 -30.01 0.35
C LEU A 38 -2.70 -30.99 -0.29
N GLY A 39 -1.44 -30.59 -0.46
CA GLY A 39 -0.35 -31.45 -0.94
C GLY A 39 0.19 -31.11 -2.33
N GLU A 40 -0.43 -30.18 -3.03
CA GLU A 40 0.03 -29.67 -4.34
C GLU A 40 0.83 -28.36 -4.17
N PRO A 41 1.75 -28.01 -5.09
CA PRO A 41 2.33 -26.68 -5.16
C PRO A 41 1.25 -25.61 -5.31
N PHE A 42 1.38 -24.51 -4.57
CA PHE A 42 0.46 -23.38 -4.63
C PHE A 42 1.22 -22.09 -4.39
N THR A 43 0.68 -20.99 -4.92
CA THR A 43 1.00 -19.63 -4.48
C THR A 43 -0.04 -19.19 -3.46
N LEU A 44 0.42 -18.57 -2.37
CA LEU A 44 -0.46 -18.06 -1.32
C LEU A 44 -0.84 -16.62 -1.62
N TRP A 45 -2.13 -16.37 -1.71
CA TRP A 45 -2.68 -15.04 -1.94
C TRP A 45 -3.47 -14.57 -0.71
N VAL A 46 -3.47 -13.27 -0.49
CA VAL A 46 -4.22 -12.59 0.56
C VAL A 46 -5.25 -11.71 -0.11
N LYS A 47 -6.51 -11.94 0.25
CA LYS A 47 -7.60 -11.04 -0.09
C LYS A 47 -7.50 -9.76 0.71
N TYR A 48 -7.68 -8.63 0.06
CA TYR A 48 -7.58 -7.33 0.69
C TYR A 48 -8.55 -6.31 0.10
N ARG A 49 -8.71 -5.20 0.83
CA ARG A 49 -9.41 -3.98 0.40
C ARG A 49 -8.57 -2.77 0.75
N MET A 50 -8.76 -1.69 0.01
CA MET A 50 -8.05 -0.44 0.26
C MET A 50 -8.97 0.78 0.20
N GLY A 51 -8.50 1.87 0.80
CA GLY A 51 -9.20 3.15 0.84
C GLY A 51 -8.26 4.34 0.84
N LEU A 52 -8.72 5.45 0.27
CA LEU A 52 -8.05 6.75 0.29
C LEU A 52 -9.00 7.82 0.82
N LYS A 53 -8.57 8.58 1.83
CA LYS A 53 -9.38 9.65 2.45
C LYS A 53 -8.55 10.92 2.69
N ILE A 54 -9.22 12.07 2.69
CA ILE A 54 -8.66 13.35 3.17
C ILE A 54 -9.64 13.91 4.21
N GLY A 55 -9.25 13.90 5.48
CA GLY A 55 -10.19 14.17 6.57
C GLY A 55 -11.40 13.24 6.49
N ASP A 56 -12.61 13.79 6.51
CA ASP A 56 -13.84 13.00 6.41
C ASP A 56 -14.25 12.64 4.97
N LYS A 57 -13.51 13.14 3.96
CA LYS A 57 -13.84 12.91 2.55
C LYS A 57 -13.19 11.63 2.03
N VAL A 58 -14.01 10.66 1.64
CA VAL A 58 -13.56 9.47 0.89
C VAL A 58 -13.24 9.87 -0.55
N LEU A 59 -12.00 9.62 -0.98
CA LEU A 59 -11.57 9.75 -2.37
C LEU A 59 -11.70 8.44 -3.14
N TYR A 60 -11.43 7.33 -2.45
CA TYR A 60 -11.53 5.99 -3.00
C TYR A 60 -11.85 4.99 -1.88
N GLU A 61 -12.63 3.99 -2.24
CA GLU A 61 -12.84 2.78 -1.47
C GLU A 61 -12.97 1.63 -2.48
N SER A 62 -12.30 0.51 -2.23
CA SER A 62 -12.43 -0.67 -3.09
C SER A 62 -13.89 -1.13 -3.16
N ASN A 63 -14.45 -1.14 -4.37
CA ASN A 63 -15.80 -1.67 -4.63
C ASN A 63 -15.90 -3.19 -4.38
N GLY A 64 -14.77 -3.92 -4.46
CA GLY A 64 -14.69 -5.37 -4.33
C GLY A 64 -13.50 -5.82 -3.49
N VAL A 65 -13.29 -7.13 -3.42
CA VAL A 65 -12.11 -7.73 -2.81
C VAL A 65 -11.11 -8.02 -3.92
N THR A 66 -9.84 -7.68 -3.70
CA THR A 66 -8.73 -8.00 -4.60
C THR A 66 -7.70 -8.87 -3.88
N THR A 67 -6.67 -9.36 -4.57
CA THR A 67 -5.70 -10.34 -4.07
C THR A 67 -4.26 -9.87 -4.27
N LEU A 68 -3.42 -10.09 -3.25
CA LEU A 68 -1.98 -9.88 -3.31
C LEU A 68 -1.24 -11.16 -2.97
N VAL A 69 -0.09 -11.38 -3.60
CA VAL A 69 0.79 -12.48 -3.21
C VAL A 69 1.30 -12.25 -1.78
N PHE A 70 1.29 -13.29 -0.96
CA PHE A 70 1.72 -13.22 0.44
C PHE A 70 3.14 -12.68 0.60
N GLU A 71 4.05 -13.12 -0.27
CA GLU A 71 5.44 -12.68 -0.30
C GLU A 71 5.55 -11.17 -0.55
N ASP A 72 4.65 -10.58 -1.35
CA ASP A 72 4.61 -9.13 -1.58
C ASP A 72 4.22 -8.37 -0.31
N ILE A 73 3.25 -8.86 0.47
CA ILE A 73 2.88 -8.23 1.75
C ILE A 73 4.02 -8.32 2.76
N ARG A 74 4.70 -9.47 2.84
CA ARG A 74 5.89 -9.60 3.71
C ARG A 74 7.02 -8.67 3.28
N ARG A 75 7.24 -8.53 1.98
CA ARG A 75 8.21 -7.58 1.43
C ARG A 75 7.81 -6.16 1.82
N LEU A 76 6.55 -5.77 1.64
CA LEU A 76 6.05 -4.45 2.02
C LEU A 76 6.34 -4.13 3.49
N ILE A 77 5.96 -5.02 4.42
CA ILE A 77 6.22 -4.85 5.86
C ILE A 77 7.73 -4.71 6.14
N SER A 78 8.55 -5.58 5.54
CA SER A 78 10.00 -5.53 5.73
C SER A 78 10.61 -4.23 5.20
N GLU A 79 10.12 -3.71 4.08
CA GLU A 79 10.61 -2.46 3.50
C GLU A 79 10.20 -1.24 4.33
N LEU A 80 8.96 -1.21 4.84
CA LEU A 80 8.47 -0.16 5.74
C LEU A 80 9.34 -0.08 7.02
N LEU A 81 9.63 -1.24 7.63
CA LEU A 81 10.47 -1.30 8.83
C LEU A 81 11.93 -0.90 8.56
N ALA A 82 12.48 -1.30 7.41
CA ALA A 82 13.83 -0.89 7.01
C ALA A 82 13.91 0.64 6.77
N LEU A 83 12.87 1.22 6.16
CA LEU A 83 12.75 2.65 5.92
C LEU A 83 12.66 3.43 7.24
N ALA A 84 11.73 3.06 8.13
CA ALA A 84 11.56 3.75 9.41
C ALA A 84 12.77 3.57 10.35
N GLY A 85 13.50 2.46 10.22
CA GLY A 85 14.74 2.22 10.95
C GLY A 85 15.97 2.94 10.38
N GLY A 86 15.84 3.72 9.31
CA GLY A 86 16.95 4.45 8.67
C GLY A 86 17.93 3.56 7.90
N ASN A 87 17.57 2.31 7.60
CA ASN A 87 18.38 1.39 6.79
C ASN A 87 18.17 1.62 5.28
N LYS A 88 17.15 2.39 4.92
CA LYS A 88 16.79 2.79 3.56
C LYS A 88 16.29 4.24 3.59
N ASP A 89 16.48 4.95 2.49
CA ASP A 89 15.95 6.31 2.30
C ASP A 89 14.69 6.34 1.43
N ARG A 90 14.37 5.23 0.75
CA ARG A 90 13.17 5.11 -0.09
C ARG A 90 12.70 3.68 -0.26
N MET A 91 11.42 3.54 -0.58
CA MET A 91 10.80 2.29 -1.04
C MET A 91 9.78 2.57 -2.15
N GLY A 92 9.55 1.54 -2.97
CA GLY A 92 8.50 1.50 -3.97
C GLY A 92 7.87 0.13 -3.92
N PHE A 93 6.55 0.10 -3.78
CA PHE A 93 5.74 -1.09 -3.78
C PHE A 93 4.77 -0.99 -4.95
N ASP A 94 5.03 -1.81 -5.96
CA ASP A 94 4.26 -1.92 -7.21
C ASP A 94 4.19 -3.41 -7.57
N PRO A 95 3.23 -4.16 -7.00
CA PRO A 95 3.13 -5.61 -7.20
C PRO A 95 2.78 -5.95 -8.67
N ILE A 96 2.98 -7.19 -9.10
CA ILE A 96 2.91 -7.60 -10.53
C ILE A 96 1.51 -7.37 -11.13
N GLU A 97 0.46 -7.38 -10.31
CA GLU A 97 -0.89 -6.94 -10.66
C GLU A 97 -1.26 -5.73 -9.79
N PRO A 98 -0.75 -4.51 -10.07
CA PRO A 98 -0.84 -3.43 -9.12
C PRO A 98 -2.20 -2.78 -9.21
N ASP A 99 -3.09 -3.18 -8.30
CA ASP A 99 -4.30 -2.42 -8.02
C ASP A 99 -4.00 -1.09 -7.33
N PHE A 100 -2.81 -0.97 -6.74
CA PHE A 100 -2.25 0.26 -6.23
C PHE A 100 -0.72 0.23 -6.26
N GLY A 101 -0.12 1.42 -6.28
CA GLY A 101 1.29 1.62 -6.00
C GLY A 101 1.49 2.49 -4.76
N LEU A 102 2.51 2.17 -3.97
CA LEU A 102 2.93 2.95 -2.80
C LEU A 102 4.43 3.26 -2.90
N SER A 103 4.79 4.54 -2.93
CA SER A 103 6.17 4.99 -2.82
C SER A 103 6.34 5.87 -1.59
N ILE A 104 7.41 5.62 -0.85
CA ILE A 104 7.78 6.42 0.32
C ILE A 104 9.25 6.80 0.21
N ARG A 105 9.59 8.08 0.40
CA ARG A 105 10.97 8.57 0.36
C ARG A 105 11.25 9.56 1.47
N HIS A 106 12.45 9.50 2.04
CA HIS A 106 12.90 10.46 3.04
C HIS A 106 13.08 11.83 2.40
N LEU A 107 12.55 12.88 3.02
CA LEU A 107 12.79 14.25 2.58
C LEU A 107 14.12 14.72 3.13
N THR A 108 15.04 15.09 2.24
CA THR A 108 16.16 15.95 2.63
C THR A 108 15.69 17.40 2.66
N GLU A 109 16.35 18.26 3.44
CA GLU A 109 15.98 19.67 3.66
C GLU A 109 15.70 20.50 2.37
N SER A 110 16.08 20.00 1.19
CA SER A 110 15.85 20.63 -0.12
C SER A 110 14.46 20.41 -0.75
N ASP A 111 13.62 19.49 -0.26
CA ASP A 111 12.52 18.92 -1.07
C ASP A 111 11.10 19.14 -0.52
N ALA A 112 10.92 19.96 0.52
CA ALA A 112 9.65 20.09 1.23
C ALA A 112 8.62 21.00 0.52
N THR A 113 8.04 20.54 -0.59
CA THR A 113 6.75 21.06 -1.10
C THR A 113 5.76 19.90 -1.24
N VAL A 114 4.61 20.01 -0.56
CA VAL A 114 3.47 19.10 -0.68
C VAL A 114 2.75 19.36 -2.00
N MET A 115 2.28 18.30 -2.65
CA MET A 115 1.83 18.34 -4.04
C MET A 115 0.54 17.54 -4.24
N ILE A 116 -0.63 18.16 -4.36
CA ILE A 116 -1.86 17.44 -4.73
C ILE A 116 -1.97 17.46 -6.25
N SER A 117 -1.80 16.30 -6.90
CA SER A 117 -1.68 16.22 -8.35
C SER A 117 -2.21 14.90 -8.89
N SER A 118 -2.65 14.89 -10.15
CA SER A 118 -3.08 13.66 -10.84
C SER A 118 -1.89 12.71 -11.05
N ALA A 119 -2.13 11.39 -11.14
CA ALA A 119 -1.07 10.40 -11.35
C ALA A 119 -0.20 10.67 -12.62
N ALA A 120 -0.74 11.39 -13.61
CA ALA A 120 -0.02 11.80 -14.82
C ALA A 120 0.97 12.96 -14.57
N GLU A 121 0.64 13.90 -13.69
CA GLU A 121 1.48 15.04 -13.36
C GLU A 121 2.59 14.69 -12.34
N ILE A 122 2.35 13.68 -11.49
CA ILE A 122 3.38 13.08 -10.60
C ILE A 122 4.51 12.45 -11.41
N ARG A 123 4.19 11.82 -12.56
CA ARG A 123 5.20 11.33 -13.51
C ARG A 123 5.91 12.44 -14.30
N ALA A 124 5.42 13.69 -14.22
CA ALA A 124 5.91 14.82 -15.00
C ALA A 124 6.71 15.87 -14.18
N GLU A 125 6.97 15.62 -12.89
CA GLU A 125 7.79 16.49 -12.01
C GLU A 125 7.33 17.96 -11.91
N VAL A 126 6.04 18.26 -12.09
CA VAL A 126 5.54 19.65 -12.12
C VAL A 126 5.17 20.16 -10.70
N PRO A 127 5.64 21.34 -10.21
CA PRO A 127 5.35 21.91 -8.87
C PRO A 127 3.90 22.42 -8.64
N THR A 128 3.29 22.22 -7.46
CA THR A 128 1.85 22.37 -7.14
C THR A 128 1.51 22.89 -5.71
N GLY A 129 2.49 23.40 -4.96
CA GLY A 129 2.24 24.55 -4.05
C GLY A 129 1.59 24.33 -2.68
N ALA A 130 1.55 23.13 -2.09
CA ALA A 130 1.26 22.97 -0.67
C ALA A 130 2.56 22.99 0.17
N VAL A 131 2.51 23.56 1.37
CA VAL A 131 3.70 23.92 2.16
C VAL A 131 3.71 23.14 3.47
N ASN A 132 4.77 22.36 3.70
CA ASN A 132 5.04 21.71 4.98
C ASN A 132 5.18 22.80 6.06
N ARG A 133 4.39 22.74 7.14
CA ARG A 133 4.53 23.65 8.28
C ARG A 133 5.34 23.05 9.44
N SER A 134 5.92 21.86 9.27
CA SER A 134 6.80 21.27 10.26
C SER A 134 8.08 22.09 10.41
N THR A 135 8.44 22.41 11.64
CA THR A 135 9.69 23.09 12.00
C THR A 135 10.88 22.13 12.15
N GLU A 136 10.65 20.81 12.09
CA GLU A 136 11.69 19.79 12.10
C GLU A 136 11.51 18.90 10.86
N LEU A 137 12.32 19.17 9.82
CA LEU A 137 12.36 18.35 8.60
C LEU A 137 13.16 17.05 8.79
N VAL A 138 13.83 16.89 9.94
CA VAL A 138 14.65 15.73 10.25
C VAL A 138 13.72 14.55 10.56
N GLY A 139 13.55 13.66 9.58
CA GLY A 139 12.80 12.41 9.73
C GLY A 139 11.43 12.37 9.05
N VAL A 140 11.05 13.39 8.26
CA VAL A 140 9.77 13.37 7.53
C VAL A 140 9.93 12.57 6.22
N PHE A 141 8.95 11.73 5.94
CA PHE A 141 8.84 11.00 4.68
C PHE A 141 7.73 11.54 3.80
N ASP A 142 8.02 11.62 2.51
CA ASP A 142 7.08 11.83 1.42
C ASP A 142 6.46 10.50 1.01
N VAL A 143 5.13 10.44 1.03
CA VAL A 143 4.31 9.30 0.62
C VAL A 143 3.51 9.66 -0.62
N SER A 144 3.62 8.81 -1.64
CA SER A 144 2.78 8.82 -2.83
C SER A 144 2.06 7.47 -2.95
N VAL A 145 0.74 7.51 -2.97
CA VAL A 145 -0.12 6.34 -3.22
C VAL A 145 -1.04 6.62 -4.40
N TRP A 146 -1.23 5.66 -5.27
CA TRP A 146 -2.13 5.76 -6.42
C TRP A 146 -2.83 4.42 -6.66
N ILE A 147 -4.05 4.48 -7.21
CA ILE A 147 -4.88 3.31 -7.51
C ILE A 147 -4.90 3.04 -9.02
N ASP A 148 -4.75 1.80 -9.45
CA ASP A 148 -5.08 1.39 -10.82
C ASP A 148 -6.59 1.13 -10.92
N TYR A 149 -7.35 2.21 -11.09
CA TYR A 149 -8.81 2.16 -11.06
C TYR A 149 -9.40 1.26 -12.17
N PRO A 150 -8.92 1.30 -13.43
CA PRO A 150 -9.39 0.37 -14.45
C PRO A 150 -9.11 -1.10 -14.15
N ASN A 151 -8.04 -1.45 -13.44
CA ASN A 151 -7.86 -2.83 -13.00
C ASN A 151 -8.92 -3.21 -11.94
N GLN A 152 -9.23 -2.28 -11.04
CA GLN A 152 -10.19 -2.48 -9.95
C GLN A 152 -11.66 -2.52 -10.39
N VAL A 153 -12.01 -1.88 -11.51
CA VAL A 153 -13.41 -1.80 -11.98
C VAL A 153 -13.67 -2.70 -13.19
N ASP A 154 -12.77 -2.69 -14.18
CA ASP A 154 -12.98 -3.32 -15.48
C ASP A 154 -11.92 -4.39 -15.82
N ARG A 155 -11.00 -4.71 -14.88
CA ARG A 155 -9.85 -5.63 -15.07
C ARG A 155 -8.97 -5.28 -16.28
N PHE A 156 -8.83 -3.98 -16.56
CA PHE A 156 -7.98 -3.47 -17.62
C PHE A 156 -6.73 -2.80 -17.02
N TYR A 157 -5.54 -3.16 -17.50
CA TYR A 157 -4.28 -2.64 -16.97
C TYR A 157 -3.95 -1.23 -17.43
N GLY A 158 -3.33 -0.44 -16.55
CA GLY A 158 -2.62 0.78 -16.93
C GLY A 158 -3.48 2.04 -16.92
N GLY A 159 -4.43 2.14 -16.00
CA GLY A 159 -5.28 3.31 -15.86
C GLY A 159 -4.94 4.22 -14.69
N TYR A 160 -5.43 5.46 -14.75
CA TYR A 160 -5.18 6.48 -13.74
C TYR A 160 -6.36 6.58 -12.77
N GLY A 161 -6.25 5.96 -11.60
CA GLY A 161 -7.15 6.17 -10.48
C GLY A 161 -6.75 7.36 -9.59
N PRO A 162 -7.52 7.62 -8.52
CA PRO A 162 -7.17 8.64 -7.53
C PRO A 162 -5.83 8.30 -6.86
N GLY A 163 -5.12 9.34 -6.43
CA GLY A 163 -3.90 9.21 -5.65
C GLY A 163 -3.85 10.24 -4.52
N LEU A 164 -3.01 9.95 -3.53
CA LEU A 164 -2.72 10.84 -2.42
C LEU A 164 -1.21 11.05 -2.32
N TYR A 165 -0.85 12.30 -2.04
CA TYR A 165 0.49 12.71 -1.69
C TYR A 165 0.43 13.34 -0.31
N PHE A 166 1.20 12.83 0.63
CA PHE A 166 1.19 13.30 2.01
C PHE A 166 2.48 12.99 2.74
N PHE A 167 2.62 13.55 3.94
CA PHE A 167 3.78 13.34 4.78
C PHE A 167 3.46 12.46 5.97
N VAL A 168 4.46 11.68 6.37
CA VAL A 168 4.42 10.82 7.55
C VAL A 168 5.76 10.87 8.28
N GLU A 169 5.73 10.56 9.56
CA GLU A 169 6.91 10.40 10.40
C GLU A 169 7.33 8.92 10.49
N PRO A 170 8.54 8.60 10.99
CA PRO A 170 8.98 7.21 11.13
C PRO A 170 8.04 6.41 12.05
N THR A 171 7.47 7.06 13.07
CA THR A 171 6.48 6.51 14.01
C THR A 171 5.19 6.08 13.30
N ASP A 172 4.70 6.88 12.34
CA ASP A 172 3.52 6.56 11.53
C ASP A 172 3.76 5.32 10.66
N ILE A 173 4.96 5.21 10.05
CA ILE A 173 5.36 4.06 9.25
C ILE A 173 5.48 2.79 10.11
N ILE A 174 6.07 2.90 11.31
CA ILE A 174 6.19 1.78 12.26
C ILE A 174 4.81 1.29 12.68
N ARG A 175 3.89 2.23 13.01
CA ARG A 175 2.51 1.90 13.35
C ARG A 175 1.84 1.15 12.22
N PHE A 176 1.89 1.69 10.99
CA PHE A 176 1.29 1.07 9.82
C PHE A 176 1.85 -0.34 9.55
N ALA A 177 3.17 -0.52 9.60
CA ALA A 177 3.80 -1.82 9.43
C ALA A 177 3.40 -2.82 10.53
N GLY A 178 3.29 -2.36 11.78
CA GLY A 178 2.85 -3.18 12.90
C GLY A 178 1.38 -3.61 12.80
N GLU A 179 0.51 -2.73 12.31
CA GLU A 179 -0.90 -3.04 12.04
C GLU A 179 -1.04 -4.05 10.89
N LEU A 180 -0.28 -3.88 9.80
CA LEU A 180 -0.23 -4.85 8.71
C LEU A 180 0.23 -6.23 9.18
N GLN A 181 1.29 -6.27 10.00
CA GLN A 181 1.76 -7.52 10.57
C GLN A 181 0.70 -8.16 11.49
N SER A 182 0.02 -7.35 12.30
CA SER A 182 -1.04 -7.82 13.20
C SER A 182 -2.23 -8.38 12.43
N GLU A 183 -2.62 -7.77 11.32
CA GLU A 183 -3.64 -8.31 10.44
C GLU A 183 -3.22 -9.62 9.80
N LEU A 184 -1.98 -9.68 9.29
CA LEU A 184 -1.42 -10.88 8.68
C LEU A 184 -1.39 -12.06 9.68
N ASP A 185 -0.98 -11.79 10.91
CA ASP A 185 -0.98 -12.77 12.01
C ASP A 185 -2.42 -13.16 12.40
N GLY A 186 -3.34 -12.20 12.36
CA GLY A 186 -4.76 -12.37 12.63
C GLY A 186 -5.50 -13.27 11.64
N LEU A 187 -4.98 -13.41 10.41
CA LEU A 187 -5.49 -14.39 9.44
C LEU A 187 -5.22 -15.85 9.88
N GLY A 188 -4.42 -16.06 10.93
CA GLY A 188 -4.14 -17.36 11.52
C GLY A 188 -3.09 -18.18 10.76
N SER A 189 -2.78 -19.36 11.29
CA SER A 189 -1.78 -20.24 10.68
C SER A 189 -2.29 -20.84 9.38
N TYR A 190 -1.56 -20.57 8.30
CA TYR A 190 -1.74 -21.22 7.01
C TYR A 190 -1.67 -22.77 7.09
N PHE A 191 -0.90 -23.29 8.04
CA PHE A 191 -0.62 -24.73 8.22
C PHE A 191 -1.51 -25.41 9.26
N ALA A 192 -2.64 -24.82 9.65
CA ALA A 192 -3.59 -25.42 10.59
C ALA A 192 -4.38 -26.60 9.96
N GLY A 193 -3.65 -27.64 9.56
CA GLY A 193 -4.15 -28.91 9.05
C GLY A 193 -3.20 -30.08 9.35
N ARG A 194 -2.18 -29.88 10.21
CA ARG A 194 -1.37 -30.98 10.77
C ARG A 194 -1.78 -31.27 12.21
N LYS A 195 -2.78 -32.13 12.36
CA LYS A 195 -2.79 -33.15 13.40
C LYS A 195 -3.17 -34.48 12.76
#